data_AF-A0A961PBM8-F1
#
_entry.id   AF-A0A961PBM8-F1
#
_cell.length_a   1.000
_cell.length_b   1.000
_cell.length_c   1.000
_cell.angle_alpha   90.00
_cell.angle_beta   90.00
_cell.angle_gamma   90.00
#
_symmetry.space_group_name_H-M   'P 1'
#
loop_
_entity.id
_entity.type
_entity.pdbx_description
1 polymer ?
#
loop_
_entity_poly.entity_id
_entity_poly.type
_entity_poly.pdbx_seq_one_letter_code
_entity_poly.pdbx_strand_id
1 'polypeptide(L)' 'MLNNIGLPGLLLIAGVTLVLFGRGKVSSLMGELGSGISAFKKGIRDGDRDDAVETPARAPKTQTEPGK' A
#
# COMPACT_ATOMS: atom_id res chain seq x y z
N MET A 1 -23.76 -24.94 3.86
CA MET A 1 -22.33 -25.36 3.96
C MET A 1 -21.43 -24.59 2.97
N LEU A 2 -21.67 -23.29 2.74
CA LEU A 2 -20.87 -22.45 1.81
C LEU A 2 -20.09 -21.33 2.54
N ASN A 3 -20.23 -21.23 3.87
CA ASN A 3 -19.66 -20.15 4.68
C ASN A 3 -18.12 -20.21 4.82
N ASN A 4 -17.48 -21.28 4.32
CA ASN A 4 -16.04 -21.49 4.38
C ASN A 4 -15.31 -21.13 3.07
N ILE A 5 -16.00 -20.60 2.04
CA ILE A 5 -15.36 -20.28 0.75
C ILE A 5 -14.88 -18.83 0.68
N GLY A 6 -15.50 -17.90 1.43
CA GLY A 6 -15.21 -16.47 1.32
C GLY A 6 -13.77 -16.11 1.69
N LEU A 7 -13.48 -16.07 3.00
CA LEU A 7 -12.13 -15.76 3.49
C LEU A 7 -11.10 -16.87 3.21
N PRO A 8 -11.41 -18.17 3.46
CA PRO A 8 -10.44 -19.25 3.26
C PRO A 8 -10.14 -19.52 1.77
N GLY A 9 -11.14 -19.39 0.89
CA GLY A 9 -10.95 -19.55 -0.55
C GLY A 9 -10.09 -18.44 -1.16
N LEU A 10 -10.26 -17.20 -0.70
CA LEU A 10 -9.41 -16.09 -1.14
C LEU A 10 -7.94 -16.28 -0.73
N LEU A 11 -7.68 -16.77 0.49
CA LEU A 11 -6.32 -17.11 0.92
C LEU A 11 -5.69 -18.22 0.08
N LEU A 12 -6.48 -19.23 -0.32
CA LEU A 12 -6.00 -20.31 -1.17
C LEU A 12 -5.63 -19.77 -2.57
N ILE A 13 -6.47 -18.92 -3.16
CA ILE A 13 -6.19 -18.26 -4.44
C ILE A 13 -4.93 -17.37 -4.34
N ALA A 14 -4.83 -16.58 -3.28
CA ALA A 14 -3.65 -15.73 -3.02
C ALA A 14 -2.38 -16.58 -2.89
N GLY A 15 -2.44 -17.72 -2.20
CA GLY A 15 -1.35 -18.67 -2.06
C GLY A 15 -0.90 -19.28 -3.39
N VAL A 16 -1.84 -19.77 -4.21
CA VAL A 16 -1.54 -20.34 -5.54
C VAL A 16 -0.89 -19.30 -6.45
N THR A 17 -1.42 -18.08 -6.46
CA THR A 17 -0.88 -16.97 -7.27
C THR A 17 0.51 -16.58 -6.79
N LEU A 18 0.74 -16.56 -5.47
CA LEU A 18 2.05 -16.28 -4.90
C LEU A 18 3.10 -17.36 -5.26
N VAL A 19 2.70 -18.63 -5.37
CA VAL A 19 3.59 -19.71 -5.81
C VAL A 19 3.89 -19.61 -7.30
N LEU A 20 2.89 -19.31 -8.15
CA LEU A 20 3.06 -19.22 -9.60
C LEU A 20 3.88 -17.99 -10.02
N PHE A 21 3.61 -16.84 -9.40
CA PHE A 21 4.28 -15.58 -9.74
C PHE A 21 5.51 -15.29 -8.86
N GLY A 22 5.61 -15.93 -7.70
CA GLY A 22 6.68 -15.74 -6.72
C GLY A 22 6.50 -14.49 -5.86
N ARG A 23 6.99 -14.55 -4.62
CA ARG A 23 6.96 -13.42 -3.64
C ARG A 23 7.60 -12.12 -4.14
N GLY A 24 8.64 -12.21 -4.97
CA GLY A 24 9.35 -11.02 -5.47
C GLY A 24 8.53 -10.20 -6.47
N LYS A 25 7.92 -10.86 -7.47
CA LYS A 25 7.14 -10.16 -8.50
C LYS A 25 5.86 -9.56 -7.92
N VAL A 26 5.16 -10.30 -7.05
CA VAL A 26 3.93 -9.82 -6.42
C VAL A 26 4.21 -8.62 -5.50
N SER A 27 5.32 -8.63 -4.74
CA SER A 27 5.66 -7.52 -3.84
C SER A 27 6.04 -6.23 -4.58
N SER A 28 6.80 -6.32 -5.68
CA SER A 28 7.11 -5.14 -6.50
C SER A 28 5.85 -4.53 -7.13
N LEU A 29 4.99 -5.38 -7.71
CA LEU A 29 3.73 -4.92 -8.31
C LEU A 29 2.79 -4.31 -7.28
N MET A 30 2.66 -4.90 -6.08
CA MET A 30 1.85 -4.32 -5.01
C MET A 30 2.43 -3.01 -4.45
N GLY A 31 3.75 -2.81 -4.50
CA GLY A 31 4.38 -1.54 -4.14
C GLY A 31 4.04 -0.42 -5.11
N GLU A 32 4.12 -0.69 -6.42
CA GLU A 32 3.79 0.27 -7.48
C GLU A 32 2.29 0.57 -7.54
N LEU A 33 1.45 -0.46 -7.48
CA LEU A 33 -0.01 -0.33 -7.42
C LEU A 33 -0.48 0.34 -6.12
N GLY A 34 0.14 0.01 -4.98
CA GLY A 34 -0.18 0.60 -3.68
C GLY A 34 0.14 2.08 -3.62
N SER A 35 1.26 2.51 -4.21
CA SER A 35 1.63 3.92 -4.34
C SER A 35 0.62 4.69 -5.20
N GLY A 36 0.21 4.11 -6.34
CA GLY A 36 -0.81 4.69 -7.22
C GLY A 36 -2.17 4.83 -6.55
N ILE A 37 -2.65 3.78 -5.87
CA ILE A 37 -3.91 3.81 -5.12
C ILE A 37 -3.83 4.79 -3.94
N SER A 38 -2.70 4.87 -3.25
CA SER A 38 -2.49 5.81 -2.13
C SER A 38 -2.51 7.27 -2.60
N ALA A 39 -1.83 7.58 -3.71
CA ALA A 39 -1.84 8.90 -4.33
C ALA A 39 -3.25 9.27 -4.83
N PHE A 40 -3.96 8.32 -5.44
CA PHE A 40 -5.34 8.51 -5.89
C PHE A 40 -6.29 8.77 -4.72
N LYS A 41 -6.20 7.96 -3.66
CA LYS A 41 -6.96 8.16 -2.43
C LYS A 41 -6.64 9.50 -1.77
N LYS A 42 -5.37 9.92 -1.76
CA LYS A 42 -4.95 11.21 -1.24
C LYS A 42 -5.52 12.35 -2.08
N GLY A 43 -5.44 12.29 -3.41
CA GLY A 43 -6.02 13.29 -4.30
C GLY A 43 -7.54 13.44 -4.17
N ILE A 44 -8.28 12.33 -4.02
CA ILE A 44 -9.73 12.38 -3.75
C ILE A 44 -10.01 13.01 -2.39
N ARG A 45 -9.28 12.62 -1.35
CA ARG A 45 -9.48 13.18 -0.01
C ARG A 45 -9.02 14.63 0.08
N ASP A 46 -8.06 15.07 -0.72
CA ASP A 46 -7.59 16.46 -0.74
C ASP A 46 -8.59 17.35 -1.50
N GLY A 47 -9.21 16.85 -2.59
CA GLY A 47 -10.33 17.53 -3.25
C GLY A 47 -11.63 17.60 -2.42
N ASP A 48 -11.80 16.68 -1.46
CA ASP A 48 -12.87 16.73 -0.45
C ASP A 48 -12.47 17.60 0.78
N ARG A 49 -11.20 18.01 0.87
CA ARG A 49 -10.61 18.78 1.99
C ARG A 49 -10.07 20.16 1.58
N ASP A 50 -10.45 20.69 0.42
CA ASP A 50 -10.18 22.09 0.08
C ASP A 50 -10.87 23.10 1.04
N ASP A 51 -11.63 22.63 2.06
CA ASP A 51 -12.10 23.42 3.21
C ASP A 51 -11.19 23.33 4.47
N ALA A 52 -10.11 22.55 4.49
CA ALA A 52 -9.21 22.48 5.66
C ALA A 52 -7.74 22.24 5.28
N VAL A 53 -7.01 23.36 5.21
CA VAL A 53 -5.55 23.46 5.17
C VAL A 53 -4.89 22.47 6.13
N GLU A 54 -4.14 21.49 5.62
CA GLU A 54 -3.01 20.89 6.35
C GLU A 54 -1.85 20.51 5.40
N THR A 55 -0.83 21.35 5.49
CA THR A 55 0.56 21.12 5.06
C THR A 55 1.07 19.74 5.48
N PRO A 56 1.79 19.00 4.62
CA PRO A 56 2.32 17.70 4.98
C PRO A 56 3.43 17.86 6.04
N ALA A 57 3.22 17.22 7.19
CA ALA A 57 4.27 16.88 8.13
C ALA A 57 5.35 16.06 7.41
N ARG A 58 6.36 16.77 6.89
CA ARG A 58 7.65 16.22 6.51
C ARG A 58 8.26 15.64 7.79
N ALA A 59 8.18 14.33 7.96
CA ALA A 59 8.90 13.63 9.02
C ALA A 59 10.40 13.97 8.88
N PRO A 60 11.04 14.59 9.90
CA PRO A 60 12.48 14.71 9.92
C PRO A 60 13.00 13.39 10.49
N LYS A 61 13.54 12.52 9.64
CA LYS A 61 14.36 11.41 10.12
C LYS A 61 15.70 11.44 9.40
N THR A 62 16.71 11.68 10.23
CA THR A 62 18.11 11.28 10.08
C THR A 62 19.01 12.25 9.32
N GLN A 63 19.37 13.33 10.02
CA GLN A 63 20.75 13.81 10.04
C GLN A 63 21.60 12.71 10.69
N THR A 64 22.35 11.94 9.89
CA THR A 64 23.54 11.25 10.40
C THR A 64 24.67 12.27 10.32
N GLU A 65 25.22 12.58 11.49
CA GLU A 65 26.36 13.48 11.72
C GLU A 65 27.55 13.18 10.80
N PRO A 66 28.26 14.19 10.25
CA PRO A 66 29.63 14.02 9.81
C PRO A 66 30.53 14.24 11.03
N GLY A 67 30.89 13.14 11.70
CA GLY A 67 31.85 13.13 12.81
C GLY A 67 33.24 12.74 12.35
N LYS A 68 34.08 13.76 12.15
CA LYS A 68 35.55 13.77 11.96
C LYS A 68 36.14 13.31 10.62
#